data_AF-A0A3D8J422-F1
#
_entry.id   AF-A0A3D8J422-F1
#
_cell.length_a   1.000
_cell.length_b   1.000
_cell.length_c   1.000
_cell.angle_alpha   90.00
_cell.angle_beta   90.00
_cell.angle_gamma   90.00
#
_symmetry.space_group_name_H-M   'P 1'
#
loop_
_entity.id
_entity.type
_entity.pdbx_description
1 polymer ?
#
loop_
_entity_poly.entity_id
_entity_poly.type
_entity_poly.pdbx_seq_one_letter_code
_entity_poly.pdbx_strand_id
1 'polypeptide(L)'
;MFNYRDIFWLLNGISLRFLNPAYYVFKYQCTQLPQPKIYNQDYWELSFFQNYPLEYDENKQRFYYSAKLDKKLYVIGWNNKIASQTTKWGVTKKEVDRYYDNILYATTTTYAYPYHTLGLGWGSRNGFEFGFKEKEITCYDLDQK
;
A
#
# COMPACT_ATOMS: atom_id res chain seq x y z
N MET A 1 18.81 -17.93 -32.40
CA MET A 1 17.52 -17.22 -32.54
C MET A 1 16.53 -17.98 -31.67
N PHE A 2 16.29 -17.52 -30.43
CA PHE A 2 15.41 -18.24 -29.51
C PHE A 2 13.96 -18.02 -29.93
N ASN A 3 13.25 -19.11 -30.25
CA ASN A 3 11.86 -19.07 -30.66
C ASN A 3 11.02 -18.62 -29.46
N TYR A 4 10.34 -17.48 -29.59
CA TYR A 4 9.45 -16.91 -28.58
C TYR A 4 8.35 -17.88 -28.12
N ARG A 5 8.11 -18.96 -28.87
CA ARG A 5 7.11 -19.99 -28.60
C ARG A 5 7.45 -20.91 -27.42
N ASP A 6 8.72 -21.05 -27.06
CA ASP A 6 9.16 -22.01 -26.02
C ASP A 6 9.12 -21.43 -24.60
N ILE A 7 8.98 -20.10 -24.47
CA ILE A 7 8.80 -19.41 -23.18
C ILE A 7 7.32 -19.46 -22.74
N PHE A 8 6.39 -19.73 -23.65
CA PHE A 8 4.94 -19.60 -23.44
C PHE A 8 4.30 -20.70 -22.61
N TRP A 9 4.89 -21.90 -22.52
CA TRP A 9 4.28 -23.04 -21.82
C TRP A 9 4.55 -23.10 -20.32
N LEU A 10 5.46 -22.26 -19.79
CA LEU A 10 5.79 -22.23 -18.36
C LEU A 10 5.04 -21.14 -17.57
N LEU A 11 4.41 -20.17 -18.24
CA LEU A 11 3.90 -18.93 -17.63
C LEU A 11 2.40 -18.95 -17.28
N ASN A 12 1.82 -20.10 -16.91
CA ASN A 12 0.47 -20.14 -16.34
C ASN A 12 0.46 -19.39 -14.99
N GLY A 13 0.14 -18.10 -15.03
CA GLY A 13 0.02 -17.22 -13.85
C GLY A 13 1.34 -16.63 -13.32
N ILE A 14 2.44 -16.70 -14.08
CA ILE A 14 3.71 -16.12 -13.62
C ILE A 14 3.62 -14.59 -13.59
N SER A 15 3.77 -14.03 -12.40
CA SER A 15 3.98 -12.60 -12.22
C SER A 15 5.36 -12.25 -12.79
N LEU A 16 5.40 -11.38 -13.80
CA LEU A 16 6.64 -10.92 -14.44
C LEU A 16 7.52 -10.07 -13.52
N ARG A 17 7.09 -9.83 -12.27
CA ARG A 17 7.82 -9.06 -11.25
C ARG A 17 9.24 -9.58 -11.01
N PHE A 18 9.44 -10.89 -10.98
CA PHE A 18 10.75 -11.48 -10.66
C PHE A 18 11.79 -11.32 -11.77
N LEU A 19 11.36 -10.98 -12.99
CA LEU A 19 12.24 -10.74 -14.13
C LEU A 19 12.61 -9.26 -14.27
N ASN A 20 11.98 -8.38 -13.49
CA ASN A 20 12.19 -6.95 -13.57
C ASN A 20 13.22 -6.50 -12.51
N PRO A 21 14.37 -5.93 -12.91
CA PRO A 21 15.37 -5.40 -11.97
C PRO A 21 14.79 -4.39 -10.95
N ALA A 22 13.77 -3.62 -11.34
CA ALA A 22 13.09 -2.68 -10.46
C ALA A 22 12.41 -3.36 -9.26
N TYR A 23 11.99 -4.63 -9.38
CA TYR A 23 11.43 -5.39 -8.27
C TYR A 23 12.46 -5.64 -7.16
N TYR A 24 13.72 -5.89 -7.52
CA TYR A 24 14.79 -6.10 -6.55
C TYR A 24 15.22 -4.79 -5.88
N VAL A 25 15.21 -3.67 -6.64
CA VAL A 25 15.40 -2.32 -6.08
C VAL A 25 14.29 -2.02 -5.07
N PHE A 26 13.04 -2.27 -5.43
CA PHE A 26 11.89 -2.12 -4.53
C PHE A 26 12.05 -2.97 -3.27
N LYS A 27 12.35 -4.26 -3.41
CA LYS A 27 12.53 -5.16 -2.26
C LYS A 27 13.63 -4.67 -1.33
N TYR A 28 14.76 -4.24 -1.88
CA TYR A 28 15.86 -3.67 -1.09
C TYR A 28 15.43 -2.38 -0.36
N GLN A 29 14.76 -1.46 -1.06
CA GLN A 29 14.24 -0.24 -0.45
C GLN A 29 13.22 -0.52 0.66
N CYS A 30 12.38 -1.54 0.51
CA CYS A 30 11.47 -1.96 1.58
C CYS A 30 12.24 -2.44 2.81
N THR A 31 13.39 -3.10 2.67
CA THR A 31 14.21 -3.50 3.86
C THR A 31 14.92 -2.33 4.55
N GLN A 32 14.91 -1.14 3.94
CA GLN A 32 15.58 0.06 4.43
C GLN A 32 14.62 1.24 4.50
N LEU A 33 13.39 0.97 4.94
CA LEU A 33 12.39 2.01 5.08
C LEU A 33 12.85 3.05 6.13
N PRO A 34 12.84 4.35 5.80
CA PRO A 34 13.19 5.40 6.76
C PRO A 34 12.22 5.40 7.93
N GLN A 35 12.72 5.56 9.16
CA GLN A 35 11.84 5.70 10.31
C GLN A 35 10.85 6.87 10.13
N PRO A 36 9.58 6.69 10.55
CA PRO A 36 8.57 7.72 10.41
C PRO A 36 8.91 8.94 11.27
N LYS A 37 8.64 10.13 10.73
CA LYS A 37 8.73 11.38 11.51
C LYS A 37 7.45 11.53 12.30
N ILE A 38 7.54 11.41 13.63
CA ILE A 38 6.38 11.49 14.52
C ILE A 38 6.30 12.90 15.10
N TYR A 39 5.17 13.56 14.89
CA TYR A 39 4.87 14.89 15.44
C TYR A 39 3.99 14.80 16.69
N ASN A 40 3.16 13.76 16.78
CA ASN A 40 2.34 13.50 17.95
C ASN A 40 2.31 11.98 18.26
N GLN A 41 3.00 11.62 19.34
CA GLN A 41 3.18 10.23 19.76
C GLN A 41 1.85 9.56 20.15
N ASP A 42 0.93 10.29 20.78
CA ASP A 42 -0.34 9.74 21.25
C ASP A 42 -1.22 9.30 20.08
N TYR A 43 -1.33 10.15 19.05
CA TYR A 43 -2.05 9.78 17.83
C TYR A 43 -1.32 8.72 17.01
N TRP A 44 0.02 8.71 17.03
CA TRP A 44 0.80 7.67 16.37
C TRP A 44 0.53 6.28 16.95
N GLU A 45 0.54 6.15 18.27
CA GLU A 45 0.21 4.89 18.96
C GLU A 45 -1.23 4.44 18.68
N LEU A 46 -2.14 5.40 18.59
CA LEU A 46 -3.56 5.15 18.32
C LEU A 46 -3.88 4.96 16.83
N SER A 47 -2.92 5.15 15.92
CA SER A 47 -3.16 4.95 14.48
C SER A 47 -3.47 3.49 14.11
N PHE A 48 -3.19 2.56 15.02
CA PHE A 48 -3.55 1.15 14.92
C PHE A 48 -4.86 0.81 15.65
N PHE A 49 -5.68 1.81 16.02
CA PHE A 49 -6.92 1.59 16.79
C PHE A 49 -7.91 0.62 16.10
N GLN A 50 -7.78 0.38 14.78
CA GLN A 50 -8.58 -0.62 14.07
C GLN A 50 -8.41 -2.05 14.61
N ASN A 51 -7.31 -2.32 15.33
CA ASN A 51 -7.06 -3.57 16.03
C ASN A 51 -7.73 -3.65 17.42
N TYR A 52 -8.35 -2.56 17.87
CA TYR A 52 -9.04 -2.47 19.16
C TYR A 52 -10.53 -2.76 18.97
N PRO A 53 -11.24 -3.20 20.02
CA PRO A 53 -12.69 -3.33 19.98
C PRO A 53 -13.32 -1.97 19.66
N LEU A 54 -14.13 -1.95 18.60
CA LEU A 54 -14.82 -0.75 18.13
C LEU A 54 -16.28 -0.78 18.59
N GLU A 55 -16.74 0.37 19.05
CA GLU A 55 -18.13 0.62 19.43
C GLU A 55 -18.86 1.39 18.31
N TYR A 56 -20.19 1.45 18.41
CA TYR A 56 -21.04 2.20 17.50
C TYR A 56 -21.73 3.34 18.24
N ASP A 57 -21.78 4.51 17.63
CA ASP A 57 -22.58 5.62 18.14
C ASP A 57 -24.06 5.49 17.71
N GLU A 58 -24.89 6.46 18.10
CA GLU A 58 -26.31 6.54 17.74
C GLU A 58 -26.53 6.62 16.22
N ASN A 59 -25.53 7.12 15.48
CA ASN A 59 -25.53 7.22 14.01
C ASN A 59 -24.90 6.00 13.33
N LYS A 60 -24.62 4.92 14.08
CA LYS A 60 -23.95 3.70 13.59
C LYS A 60 -22.54 3.94 13.03
N GLN A 61 -21.86 4.98 13.48
CA GLN A 61 -20.46 5.24 13.17
C GLN A 61 -19.56 4.47 14.13
N ARG A 62 -18.54 3.80 13.58
CA ARG A 62 -17.56 3.04 14.34
C ARG A 62 -16.55 3.96 15.01
N PHE A 63 -16.38 3.82 16.32
CA PHE A 63 -15.41 4.59 17.10
C PHE A 63 -14.68 3.75 18.15
N TYR A 64 -13.55 4.27 18.62
CA TYR A 64 -12.80 3.80 19.78
C TYR A 64 -12.68 4.95 20.78
N TYR A 65 -13.05 4.75 22.04
CA TYR A 65 -12.81 5.77 23.06
C TYR A 65 -11.38 5.66 23.60
N SER A 66 -10.56 6.69 23.38
CA SER A 66 -9.22 6.76 23.92
C SER A 66 -9.22 7.46 25.27
N ALA A 67 -8.95 6.71 26.34
CA ALA A 67 -8.75 7.31 27.68
C ALA A 67 -7.55 8.26 27.71
N LYS A 68 -6.51 8.02 26.88
CA LYS A 68 -5.31 8.86 26.79
C LYS A 68 -5.60 10.25 26.24
N LEU A 69 -6.52 10.35 25.28
CA LEU A 69 -6.91 11.61 24.63
C LEU A 69 -8.22 12.17 25.19
N ASP A 70 -8.86 11.46 26.11
CA ASP A 70 -10.22 11.70 26.61
C ASP A 70 -11.22 12.02 25.48
N LYS A 71 -11.17 11.21 24.41
CA LYS A 71 -11.93 11.48 23.18
C LYS A 71 -12.34 10.20 22.45
N LYS A 72 -13.52 10.24 21.82
CA LYS A 72 -13.95 9.25 20.82
C LYS A 72 -13.20 9.46 19.50
N LEU A 73 -12.47 8.44 19.08
CA LEU A 73 -11.77 8.39 17.81
C LEU A 73 -12.61 7.63 16.78
N TYR A 74 -13.05 8.31 15.72
CA TYR A 74 -13.87 7.71 14.67
C TYR A 74 -13.01 7.16 13.55
N VAL A 75 -13.43 6.05 12.94
CA VAL A 75 -12.69 5.44 11.83
C VAL A 75 -12.52 6.40 10.65
N ILE A 76 -13.52 7.24 10.40
CA ILE A 76 -13.52 8.24 9.33
C ILE A 76 -12.59 9.44 9.58
N GLY A 77 -12.10 9.63 10.81
CA GLY A 77 -11.27 10.79 11.17
C GLY A 77 -9.84 10.70 10.63
N TRP A 78 -9.41 9.51 10.20
CA TRP A 78 -8.07 9.27 9.67
C TRP A 78 -7.97 9.64 8.20
N ASN A 79 -6.97 10.45 7.86
CA ASN A 79 -6.74 10.87 6.49
C ASN A 79 -5.25 10.91 6.16
N ASN A 80 -4.92 10.76 4.88
CA ASN A 80 -3.56 10.74 4.39
C ASN A 80 -3.40 11.75 3.25
N LYS A 81 -2.28 12.47 3.21
CA LYS A 81 -1.92 13.36 2.10
C LYS A 81 -0.53 13.02 1.60
N ILE A 82 -0.35 13.03 0.28
CA ILE A 82 0.98 12.85 -0.33
C ILE A 82 1.72 14.18 -0.19
N ALA A 83 2.76 14.20 0.64
CA ALA A 83 3.62 15.36 0.84
C ALA A 83 4.62 15.51 -0.32
N SER A 84 5.19 14.38 -0.75
CA SER A 84 6.10 14.34 -1.89
C SER A 84 6.05 12.98 -2.59
N GLN A 85 6.34 12.97 -3.89
CA GLN A 85 6.43 11.75 -4.68
C GLN A 85 7.57 11.85 -5.68
N THR A 86 8.40 10.81 -5.73
CA THR A 86 9.50 10.71 -6.69
C THR A 86 9.58 9.29 -7.24
N THR A 87 9.69 9.16 -8.56
CA THR A 87 9.88 7.87 -9.23
C THR A 87 11.31 7.76 -9.75
N LYS A 88 12.00 6.69 -9.38
CA LYS A 88 13.36 6.39 -9.86
C LYS A 88 13.52 4.89 -10.03
N TRP A 89 14.16 4.47 -11.12
CA TRP A 89 14.42 3.05 -11.42
C TRP A 89 13.16 2.16 -11.42
N GLY A 90 12.01 2.71 -11.85
CA GLY A 90 10.74 1.98 -11.86
C GLY A 90 10.11 1.77 -10.48
N VAL A 91 10.62 2.43 -9.43
CA VAL A 91 10.05 2.44 -8.08
C VAL A 91 9.64 3.86 -7.70
N THR A 92 8.46 4.00 -7.13
CA THR A 92 7.92 5.28 -6.67
C THR A 92 8.07 5.37 -5.15
N LYS A 93 8.85 6.34 -4.67
CA LYS A 93 8.86 6.75 -3.26
C LYS A 93 7.77 7.80 -3.04
N LYS A 94 6.93 7.62 -2.04
CA LYS A 94 5.95 8.61 -1.58
C LYS A 94 6.20 8.93 -0.10
N GLU A 95 6.28 10.20 0.24
CA GLU A 95 6.18 10.66 1.62
C GLU A 95 4.72 11.03 1.88
N VAL A 96 4.16 10.45 2.94
CA VAL A 96 2.73 10.50 3.24
C VAL A 96 2.55 11.12 4.62
N ASP A 97 1.94 12.28 4.65
CA ASP A 97 1.50 12.95 5.85
C ASP A 97 0.20 12.31 6.34
N ARG A 98 0.19 11.96 7.62
CA ARG A 98 -0.88 11.22 8.29
C ARG A 98 -1.59 12.13 9.27
N TYR A 99 -2.92 12.19 9.14
CA TYR A 99 -3.77 13.07 9.91
C TYR A 99 -4.87 12.33 10.65
N TYR A 100 -5.25 12.87 11.80
CA TYR A 100 -6.50 12.55 12.48
C TYR A 100 -7.24 13.83 12.82
N ASP A 101 -8.48 14.02 12.36
CA ASP A 101 -9.26 15.26 12.57
C ASP A 101 -8.44 16.54 12.25
N ASN A 102 -7.74 16.55 11.11
CA ASN A 102 -6.82 17.62 10.67
C ASN A 102 -5.53 17.82 11.50
N ILE A 103 -5.26 16.99 12.50
CA ILE A 103 -4.01 17.02 13.27
C ILE A 103 -2.97 16.15 12.55
N LEU A 104 -1.89 16.76 12.05
CA LEU A 104 -0.74 16.04 11.51
C LEU A 104 -0.03 15.31 12.66
N TYR A 105 -0.04 13.97 12.64
CA TYR A 105 0.60 13.19 13.71
C TYR A 105 1.88 12.50 13.26
N ALA A 106 2.03 12.18 11.96
CA ALA A 106 3.25 11.59 11.43
C ALA A 106 3.43 11.83 9.93
N THR A 107 4.67 11.79 9.47
CA THR A 107 5.01 11.60 8.04
C THR A 107 5.71 10.26 7.89
N THR A 108 5.16 9.39 7.05
CA THR A 108 5.66 8.03 6.77
C THR A 108 6.22 7.95 5.36
N THR A 109 7.20 7.07 5.13
CA THR A 109 7.68 6.78 3.78
C THR A 109 7.02 5.50 3.26
N THR A 110 6.65 5.50 1.99
CA THR A 110 6.16 4.31 1.30
C THR A 110 6.90 4.15 -0.02
N TYR A 111 7.21 2.91 -0.38
CA TYR A 111 7.66 2.59 -1.72
C TYR A 111 6.57 1.82 -2.45
N ALA A 112 6.44 2.09 -3.73
CA ALA A 112 5.45 1.48 -4.61
C ALA A 112 6.13 0.98 -5.89
N TYR A 113 5.83 -0.25 -6.27
CA TYR A 113 6.34 -0.90 -7.46
C TYR A 113 5.19 -1.36 -8.36
N PRO A 114 4.99 -0.72 -9.53
CA PRO A 114 4.03 -1.19 -10.51
C PRO A 114 4.58 -2.43 -11.23
N TYR A 115 3.70 -3.40 -11.47
CA TYR A 115 4.02 -4.60 -12.23
C TYR A 115 2.82 -5.06 -13.05
N HIS A 116 3.08 -5.78 -14.13
CA HIS A 116 2.03 -6.38 -14.92
C HIS A 116 1.85 -7.84 -14.53
N THR A 117 0.59 -8.26 -14.50
CA THR A 117 0.20 -9.67 -14.46
C THR A 117 -0.46 -10.05 -15.77
N LEU A 118 -0.04 -11.16 -16.36
CA LEU A 118 -0.75 -11.78 -17.47
C LEU A 118 -1.94 -12.55 -16.88
N GLY A 119 -3.14 -12.23 -17.34
CA GLY A 119 -4.37 -12.91 -16.92
C GLY A 119 -5.12 -13.46 -18.12
N LEU A 120 -5.78 -14.61 -17.92
CA LEU A 120 -6.74 -15.20 -18.83
C LEU A 120 -8.14 -14.68 -18.47
N GLY A 121 -8.77 -13.96 -19.39
CA GLY A 121 -10.13 -13.43 -19.26
C GLY A 121 -11.06 -14.00 -20.33
N TRP A 122 -12.37 -13.90 -20.10
CA TRP A 122 -13.37 -14.20 -21.12
C TRP A 122 -13.53 -13.00 -22.05
N GLY A 123 -13.18 -13.16 -23.33
CA GLY A 123 -13.38 -12.15 -24.36
C GLY A 123 -14.85 -12.13 -24.81
N SER A 124 -15.40 -10.94 -25.04
CA SER A 124 -16.83 -10.72 -25.26
C SER A 124 -17.41 -11.33 -26.54
N ARG A 125 -16.58 -11.93 -27.41
CA ARG A 125 -17.07 -12.51 -28.67
C ARG A 125 -16.53 -13.85 -29.14
N ASN A 126 -15.39 -14.40 -28.68
CA ASN A 126 -14.87 -15.70 -29.18
C ASN A 126 -13.82 -16.36 -28.27
N GLY A 127 -14.14 -16.59 -27.00
CA GLY A 127 -13.31 -17.41 -26.10
C GLY A 127 -12.29 -16.63 -25.26
N PHE A 128 -11.27 -17.34 -24.79
CA PHE A 128 -10.28 -16.82 -23.85
C PHE A 128 -9.36 -15.77 -24.49
N GLU A 129 -9.21 -14.63 -23.84
CA GLU A 129 -8.27 -13.57 -24.23
C GLU A 129 -7.23 -13.34 -23.12
N PHE A 130 -5.97 -13.21 -23.52
CA PHE A 130 -4.89 -12.85 -22.60
C PHE A 130 -4.80 -11.32 -22.50
N GLY A 131 -4.92 -10.80 -21.29
CA GLY A 131 -4.77 -9.37 -21.00
C GLY A 131 -3.66 -9.12 -20.00
N PHE A 132 -2.92 -8.02 -20.19
CA PHE A 132 -2.05 -7.50 -19.15
C PHE A 132 -2.89 -6.65 -18.20
N LYS A 133 -2.85 -6.98 -16.91
CA LYS A 133 -3.39 -6.12 -15.85
C LYS A 133 -2.24 -5.47 -15.12
N GLU A 134 -2.28 -4.14 -15.04
CA GLU A 134 -1.44 -3.38 -14.14
C GLU A 134 -1.83 -3.63 -12.68
N LYS A 135 -0.83 -3.83 -11.84
CA LYS A 135 -0.95 -3.97 -10.40
C LYS A 135 0.16 -3.17 -9.74
N GLU A 136 -0.02 -2.83 -8.47
CA GLU A 136 0.99 -2.15 -7.65
C GLU A 136 1.23 -2.98 -6.39
N ILE A 137 2.50 -3.09 -5.98
CA ILE A 137 2.88 -3.57 -4.64
C ILE A 137 3.42 -2.38 -3.89
N THR A 138 2.91 -2.15 -2.69
CA THR A 138 3.35 -1.11 -1.78
C THR A 138 3.94 -1.74 -0.53
N CYS A 139 5.02 -1.18 0.00
CA CYS A 139 5.46 -1.49 1.35
C CYS A 139 5.38 -0.22 2.22
N TYR A 140 4.90 -0.41 3.45
CA TYR A 140 4.71 0.64 4.42
C TYR A 140 5.66 0.44 5.60
N ASP A 141 6.12 1.53 6.22
CA ASP A 141 6.81 1.50 7.52
C ASP A 141 6.03 0.73 8.59
N LEU A 142 4.69 0.73 8.49
CA LEU A 142 3.79 0.09 9.44
C LEU A 142 3.75 -1.44 9.31
N ASP A 143 4.22 -2.01 8.20
CA ASP A 143 4.22 -3.46 7.95
C ASP A 143 5.42 -4.19 8.59
N GLN A 144 6.34 -3.45 9.23
CA GLN A 144 7.60 -3.98 9.78
C GLN A 144 7.60 -4.17 11.30
N LYS A 145 6.46 -3.98 11.96
CA LYS A 145 6.30 -4.18 13.41
C LYS A 145 5.79 -5.58 13.74
#